data_AF-A0A4R4MY14-F1
#
_entry.id   AF-A0A4R4MY14-F1
#
_cell.length_a   1.000
_cell.length_b   1.000
_cell.length_c   1.000
_cell.angle_alpha   90.00
_cell.angle_beta   90.00
_cell.angle_gamma   90.00
#
_symmetry.space_group_name_H-M   'P 1'
#
loop_
_entity.id
_entity.type
_entity.pdbx_description
1 polymer ?
#
loop_
_entity_poly.entity_id
_entity_poly.type
_entity_poly.pdbx_seq_one_letter_code
_entity_poly.pdbx_strand_id
1 'polypeptide(L)'
;MTTEPRAAPPVAPAPPRWAVKPVRQLTAGELAEALGYLERHRPDDDVLGRALAGELARRTAAAEFARRAADRVPPPCAPDAGGRPRA
;
A
#
# COMPACT_ATOMS: atom_id res chain seq x y z
N MET A 1 -14.11 -7.24 -56.69
CA MET A 1 -14.31 -6.52 -55.42
C MET A 1 -14.04 -7.50 -54.29
N THR A 2 -12.81 -7.56 -53.81
CA THR A 2 -12.40 -8.45 -52.72
C THR A 2 -12.50 -7.64 -51.43
N THR A 3 -13.45 -7.99 -50.56
CA THR A 3 -13.53 -7.40 -49.22
C THR A 3 -12.45 -8.08 -48.37
N GLU A 4 -11.45 -7.33 -47.94
CA GLU A 4 -10.47 -7.87 -47.00
C GLU A 4 -11.13 -8.05 -45.63
N PRO A 5 -10.83 -9.15 -44.91
CA PRO A 5 -11.36 -9.35 -43.57
C PRO A 5 -10.76 -8.27 -42.66
N ARG A 6 -11.63 -7.44 -42.07
CA ARG A 6 -11.26 -6.44 -41.06
C ARG A 6 -10.49 -7.14 -39.94
N ALA A 7 -9.17 -6.92 -39.88
CA ALA A 7 -8.34 -7.40 -38.79
C ALA A 7 -8.93 -6.91 -37.46
N ALA A 8 -9.21 -7.84 -36.54
CA ALA A 8 -9.69 -7.52 -35.21
C ALA A 8 -8.63 -6.66 -34.48
N PRO A 9 -9.04 -5.64 -33.71
CA PRO A 9 -8.09 -4.84 -32.96
C PRO A 9 -7.32 -5.73 -31.97
N PRO A 10 -6.03 -5.45 -31.72
CA PRO A 10 -5.26 -6.21 -30.75
C PRO A 10 -5.94 -6.14 -29.39
N VAL A 11 -6.16 -7.29 -28.76
CA VAL A 11 -6.69 -7.39 -27.40
C VAL A 11 -5.67 -6.74 -26.47
N ALA A 12 -6.01 -5.56 -25.94
CA ALA A 12 -5.17 -4.91 -24.95
C ALA A 12 -5.07 -5.82 -23.70
N PRO A 13 -3.88 -5.94 -23.10
CA PRO A 13 -3.72 -6.71 -21.88
C PRO A 13 -4.65 -6.17 -20.80
N ALA A 14 -5.31 -7.07 -20.07
CA ALA A 14 -6.23 -6.70 -19.01
C ALA A 14 -5.50 -5.82 -17.98
N PRO A 15 -6.15 -4.74 -17.48
CA PRO A 15 -5.53 -3.87 -16.52
C PRO A 15 -5.21 -4.65 -15.23
N PRO A 16 -4.10 -4.35 -14.56
CA PRO A 16 -3.76 -5.02 -13.32
C PRO A 16 -4.86 -4.77 -12.27
N ARG A 17 -5.13 -5.77 -11.43
CA ARG A 17 -6.21 -5.77 -10.43
C ARG A 17 -6.20 -4.58 -9.45
N TRP A 18 -5.04 -3.96 -9.24
CA TRP A 18 -4.92 -2.77 -8.40
C TRP A 18 -5.36 -1.50 -9.15
N ALA A 19 -5.30 -1.47 -10.48
CA ALA A 19 -5.59 -0.27 -11.28
C ALA A 19 -7.08 0.11 -11.30
N VAL A 20 -7.98 -0.81 -10.91
CA VAL A 20 -9.41 -0.51 -10.74
C VAL A 20 -9.75 0.06 -9.36
N LYS A 21 -8.78 0.11 -8.45
CA LYS A 21 -8.99 0.57 -7.07
C LYS A 21 -8.57 2.04 -6.93
N PRO A 22 -9.30 2.85 -6.14
CA PRO A 22 -8.81 4.18 -5.79
C PRO A 22 -7.54 4.04 -4.94
N VAL A 23 -6.61 4.98 -5.09
CA VAL A 23 -5.29 4.95 -4.41
C VAL A 23 -5.41 4.72 -2.90
N ARG A 24 -6.44 5.27 -2.26
CA ARG A 24 -6.70 5.11 -0.82
C ARG A 24 -7.07 3.69 -0.39
N GLN A 25 -7.48 2.83 -1.33
CA GLN A 25 -7.82 1.42 -1.07
C GLN A 25 -6.70 0.45 -1.45
N LEU A 26 -5.60 0.92 -2.03
CA LEU A 26 -4.45 0.07 -2.36
C LEU A 26 -3.74 -0.37 -1.10
N THR A 27 -3.34 -1.62 -0.99
CA THR A 27 -2.42 -2.08 0.07
C THR A 27 -0.99 -1.58 -0.17
N ALA A 28 -0.11 -1.69 0.83
CA ALA A 28 1.30 -1.32 0.66
C ALA A 28 2.00 -2.15 -0.44
N GLY A 29 1.66 -3.44 -0.55
CA GLY A 29 2.14 -4.32 -1.63
C GLY A 29 1.64 -3.87 -3.00
N GLU A 30 0.35 -3.54 -3.11
CA GLU A 30 -0.22 -3.04 -4.37
C GLU A 30 0.35 -1.67 -4.79
N LEU A 31 0.69 -0.80 -3.84
CA LEU A 31 1.39 0.46 -4.12
C LEU A 31 2.79 0.21 -4.69
N ALA A 32 3.54 -0.75 -4.14
CA ALA A 32 4.84 -1.13 -4.66
C ALA A 32 4.74 -1.80 -6.05
N GLU A 33 3.77 -2.68 -6.24
CA GLU A 33 3.47 -3.28 -7.55
C GLU A 33 3.11 -2.22 -8.59
N ALA A 34 2.33 -1.20 -8.21
CA ALA A 34 1.94 -0.11 -9.09
C ALA A 34 3.14 0.75 -9.50
N LEU A 35 4.04 1.10 -8.57
CA LEU A 35 5.28 1.83 -8.88
C LEU A 35 6.15 1.07 -9.87
N GLY A 36 6.41 -0.22 -9.60
CA GLY A 36 7.19 -1.05 -10.53
C GLY A 36 6.51 -1.24 -11.90
N TYR A 37 5.18 -1.22 -11.94
CA TYR A 37 4.46 -1.22 -13.22
C TYR A 37 4.66 0.08 -14.00
N LEU A 38 4.59 1.24 -13.34
CA LEU A 38 4.81 2.54 -13.99
C LEU A 38 6.23 2.66 -14.54
N GLU A 39 7.24 2.25 -13.77
CA GLU A 39 8.64 2.25 -14.23
C GLU A 39 8.83 1.45 -15.53
N ARG A 40 8.07 0.36 -15.71
CA ARG A 40 8.18 -0.52 -16.88
C ARG A 40 7.32 -0.11 -18.07
N HIS A 41 6.18 0.56 -17.84
CA HIS A 41 5.16 0.77 -18.89
C HIS A 41 4.77 2.23 -19.10
N ARG A 42 5.06 3.11 -18.13
CA ARG A 42 4.64 4.53 -18.09
C ARG A 42 5.72 5.38 -17.37
N PRO A 43 7.00 5.34 -17.79
CA PRO A 43 8.06 6.06 -17.09
C PRO A 43 7.83 7.58 -17.09
N ASP A 44 7.11 8.10 -18.07
CA ASP A 44 6.79 9.53 -18.19
C ASP A 44 5.63 10.00 -17.28
N ASP A 45 4.92 9.09 -16.61
CA ASP A 45 3.79 9.43 -15.73
C ASP A 45 4.26 9.77 -14.30
N ASP A 46 5.05 10.84 -14.20
CA ASP A 46 5.65 11.33 -12.95
C ASP A 46 4.61 11.72 -11.90
N VAL A 47 3.47 12.25 -12.33
CA VAL A 47 2.41 12.72 -11.41
C VAL A 47 1.80 11.53 -10.69
N LEU A 48 1.44 10.47 -11.42
CA LEU A 48 0.90 9.26 -10.82
C LEU A 48 1.97 8.54 -9.99
N GLY A 49 3.21 8.46 -10.47
CA GLY A 49 4.35 7.89 -9.74
C GLY A 49 4.58 8.58 -8.38
N ARG A 50 4.61 9.91 -8.35
CA ARG A 50 4.75 10.69 -7.11
C ARG A 50 3.57 10.53 -6.17
N ALA A 51 2.35 10.47 -6.69
CA ALA A 51 1.15 10.26 -5.86
C ALA A 51 1.19 8.90 -5.15
N LEU A 52 1.57 7.83 -5.86
CA LEU A 52 1.71 6.49 -5.31
C LEU A 52 2.85 6.42 -4.27
N ALA A 53 4.01 7.01 -4.58
CA ALA A 53 5.14 7.06 -3.67
C ALA A 53 4.81 7.84 -2.38
N GLY A 54 4.08 8.95 -2.49
CA GLY A 54 3.63 9.74 -1.34
C GLY A 54 2.67 8.99 -0.42
N GLU A 55 1.70 8.25 -0.98
CA GLU A 55 0.79 7.43 -0.18
C GLU A 55 1.52 6.25 0.48
N LEU A 56 2.47 5.62 -0.21
CA LEU A 56 3.31 4.58 0.37
C LEU A 56 4.13 5.11 1.56
N ALA A 57 4.80 6.25 1.38
CA ALA A 57 5.57 6.89 2.45
C ALA A 57 4.69 7.22 3.66
N ARG A 58 3.48 7.76 3.44
CA ARG A 58 2.53 8.08 4.50
C ARG A 58 2.11 6.83 5.30
N ARG A 59 1.83 5.71 4.63
CA ARG A 59 1.40 4.47 5.29
C ARG A 59 2.53 3.81 6.07
N THR A 60 3.73 3.79 5.50
CA THR A 60 4.93 3.30 6.20
C THR A 60 5.19 4.15 7.43
N ALA A 61 5.09 5.48 7.32
CA ALA A 61 5.23 6.36 8.47
C ALA A 61 4.18 6.06 9.54
N ALA A 62 2.90 5.95 9.16
CA ALA A 62 1.81 5.64 10.09
C ALA A 62 2.02 4.29 10.81
N ALA A 63 2.46 3.26 10.09
CA ALA A 63 2.77 1.95 10.67
C ALA A 63 3.93 2.03 11.68
N GLU A 64 4.99 2.76 11.33
CA GLU A 64 6.14 2.99 12.21
C GLU A 64 5.77 3.81 13.45
N PHE A 65 4.93 4.83 13.31
CA PHE A 65 4.38 5.58 14.44
C PHE A 65 3.55 4.69 15.36
N ALA A 66 2.68 3.85 14.81
CA ALA A 66 1.88 2.91 15.58
C ALA A 66 2.76 1.90 16.34
N ARG A 67 3.80 1.36 15.69
CA ARG A 67 4.76 0.45 16.34
C ARG A 67 5.45 1.12 17.52
N ARG A 68 6.01 2.32 17.32
CA ARG A 68 6.68 3.08 18.39
C ARG A 68 5.73 3.44 19.53
N ALA A 69 4.46 3.71 19.23
CA ALA A 69 3.47 3.97 20.26
C ALA A 69 3.20 2.71 21.10
N ALA A 70 3.11 1.54 20.47
CA ALA A 70 2.96 0.27 21.18
C ALA A 70 4.18 -0.07 22.05
N ASP A 71 5.40 0.15 21.54
CA ASP A 71 6.65 -0.09 22.29
C ASP A 71 6.79 0.83 23.52
N ARG A 72 6.08 1.97 23.54
CA ARG A 72 6.08 2.94 24.65
C ARG A 72 5.05 2.65 25.73
N VAL A 73 4.11 1.73 25.50
CA VAL A 73 3.15 1.34 26.54
C VAL A 73 3.93 0.50 27.56
N PRO A 74 4.19 1.01 28.78
CA PRO A 74 4.78 0.18 29.82
C PRO A 74 3.86 -1.03 30.07
N PRO A 75 4.41 -2.20 30.45
CA PRO A 75 3.58 -3.33 30.82
C PRO A 75 2.55 -2.87 31.87
N PRO A 76 1.29 -3.37 31.84
CA PRO A 76 0.31 -3.00 32.85
C PRO A 76 0.96 -3.21 34.20
N CYS A 77 1.00 -2.15 35.02
CA CYS A 77 1.55 -2.20 36.37
C CYS A 77 1.04 -3.49 37.01
N ALA A 78 1.95 -4.40 37.34
CA ALA A 78 1.60 -5.59 38.08
C ALA A 78 0.74 -5.14 39.26
N PRO A 79 -0.42 -5.78 39.52
CA PRO A 79 -1.25 -5.37 40.63
C PRO A 79 -0.37 -5.38 41.87
N ASP A 80 -0.31 -4.21 42.51
CA ASP A 80 0.35 -3.99 43.77
C ASP A 80 0.03 -5.19 44.65
N ALA A 81 1.04 -6.02 44.92
CA ALA A 81 0.93 -7.13 45.84
C ALA A 81 0.84 -6.51 47.23
N GLY A 82 -0.33 -5.93 47.49
CA GLY A 82 -0.71 -5.29 48.72
C GLY A 82 -0.58 -6.32 49.83
N GLY A 83 0.36 -6.03 50.72
CA GLY A 83 0.21 -6.19 52.15
C GLY A 83 -0.15 -7.56 52.69
N ARG A 84 0.71 -8.06 53.58
CA ARG A 84 0.26 -8.28 54.96
C ARG A 84 1.40 -8.19 55.96
N PRO A 85 1.21 -7.47 57.09
CA PRO A 85 2.17 -7.46 58.19
C PRO A 85 1.99 -8.72 59.04
N ARG A 86 3.09 -9.22 59.61
CA ARG A 86 3.10 -10.15 60.75
C ARG A 86 4.21 -9.63 61.67
N ALA A 87 3.82 -8.92 62.74
CA ALA A 87 3.49 -9.45 64.07
C ALA A 87 4.77 -9.89 64.80
#